data_AF-A0A127CJD0-F1
#
_entry.id   AF-A0A127CJD0-F1
#
_cell.length_a   1.000
_cell.length_b   1.000
_cell.length_c   1.000
_cell.angle_alpha   90.00
_cell.angle_beta   90.00
_cell.angle_gamma   90.00
#
_symmetry.space_group_name_H-M   'P 1'
#
loop_
_entity.id
_entity.type
_entity.pdbx_description
1 polymer ?
#
loop_
_entity_poly.entity_id
_entity_poly.type
_entity_poly.pdbx_seq_one_letter_code
_entity_poly.pdbx_strand_id
1 'polypeptide(L)'
;MSRGRKLIIVLGLVGVAAVLAASAFVAFEANRVKQIFAANAALKEEGYYLSPFEFELLSVSYYLDHGQYLTGISRLNQIHAQMTTREGLVRIPEFSDAHDELAFFKSLQNPDTGAFYPNDDDPVVTKIGVTANMINLIEALSAEAGEPFALDYPLSFLDRIATEEELTAMLDDAARVGWIGTMIKPAFVSAVELQDLIEQDERLGIYGFPEEWKHSYYRWFYDNQNPETGLWGPRDRRTGEMLEGGDIGDSGKIIKMFVDANGDNIRPGMPLRYSDRIFASVIAGLSKPMPEAPDRQHRWIIDQDRGFRFLTKYVWKNATPAEREAVQGLLEHFITTRFALFYLPDEGAFSLYPNAAHADLDGTSEAAGMLDYAGELSAERQAALWGSPEETIRPLGVLAAETLDENAISKLSKADDLISIRFYAEAPTEDFTATPLAIYYPRAPVVRDTVDLLVRLRLWLEATTQTMGNWGRRDAIMARISAMPVNPDAVALEAEDIAFLDALLQEHGKLDAIGFDTLQVPRYRLLYERP
;
A
#
# COMPACT_ATOMS: atom_id res chain seq x y z
N MET A 1 -52.43 27.13 31.18
CA MET A 1 -51.62 25.93 30.85
C MET A 1 -51.46 25.07 32.10
N SER A 2 -51.86 23.78 32.06
CA SER A 2 -51.66 22.87 33.18
C SER A 2 -50.16 22.69 33.48
N ARG A 3 -49.80 22.41 34.73
CA ARG A 3 -48.40 22.18 35.15
C ARG A 3 -47.69 21.14 34.27
N GLY A 4 -48.41 20.13 33.79
CA GLY A 4 -47.89 19.13 32.86
C GLY A 4 -47.47 19.68 31.49
N ARG A 5 -48.23 20.62 30.89
CA ARG A 5 -47.85 21.26 29.61
C ARG A 5 -46.63 22.17 29.75
N LYS A 6 -46.46 22.84 30.90
CA LYS A 6 -45.24 23.64 31.16
C LYS A 6 -44.02 22.74 31.30
N LEU A 7 -44.14 21.62 32.02
CA LEU A 7 -43.06 20.66 32.21
C LEU A 7 -42.59 20.04 30.89
N ILE A 8 -43.52 19.66 30.00
CA ILE A 8 -43.20 19.10 28.68
C ILE A 8 -42.46 20.12 27.79
N ILE A 9 -42.85 21.39 27.82
CA ILE A 9 -42.17 22.44 27.05
C ILE A 9 -40.78 22.73 27.61
N VAL A 10 -40.61 22.77 28.94
CA VAL A 10 -39.29 22.95 29.56
C VAL A 10 -38.37 21.78 29.25
N LEU A 11 -38.84 20.54 29.38
CA LEU A 11 -38.06 19.34 29.02
C LEU A 11 -37.72 19.31 27.53
N GLY A 12 -38.64 19.72 26.66
CA GLY A 12 -38.39 19.89 25.24
C GLY A 12 -37.31 20.92 24.94
N LEU A 13 -37.35 22.09 25.59
CA LEU A 13 -36.34 23.15 25.42
C LEU A 13 -34.96 22.76 25.96
N VAL A 14 -34.90 22.02 27.08
CA VAL A 14 -33.65 21.46 27.60
C VAL A 14 -33.10 20.40 26.64
N GLY A 15 -33.96 19.56 26.07
CA GLY A 15 -33.57 18.61 25.03
C GLY A 15 -33.00 19.29 23.79
N VAL A 16 -33.65 20.34 23.28
CA VAL A 16 -33.15 21.12 22.13
C VAL A 16 -31.84 21.83 22.46
N ALA A 17 -31.70 22.43 23.64
CA ALA A 17 -30.47 23.08 24.08
C ALA A 17 -29.31 22.08 24.22
N ALA A 18 -29.57 20.88 24.74
CA ALA A 18 -28.58 19.80 24.82
C ALA A 18 -28.15 19.31 23.42
N VAL A 19 -29.09 19.17 22.48
CA VAL A 19 -28.77 18.82 21.08
C VAL A 19 -27.96 19.92 20.41
N LEU A 20 -28.35 21.20 20.54
CA LEU A 20 -27.60 22.32 19.97
C LEU A 20 -26.21 22.46 20.57
N ALA A 21 -26.07 22.28 21.89
CA ALA A 21 -24.78 22.27 22.57
C ALA A 21 -23.91 21.10 22.10
N ALA A 22 -24.48 19.90 21.94
CA ALA A 22 -23.78 18.74 21.41
C ALA A 22 -23.35 18.95 19.95
N SER A 23 -24.21 19.52 19.10
CA SER A 23 -23.88 19.82 17.71
C SER A 23 -22.80 20.91 17.58
N ALA A 24 -22.89 21.97 18.39
CA ALA A 24 -21.87 23.02 18.43
C ALA A 24 -20.53 22.48 18.96
N PHE A 25 -20.57 21.60 19.96
CA PHE A 25 -19.40 20.92 20.48
C PHE A 25 -18.73 20.04 19.41
N VAL A 26 -19.49 19.20 18.72
CA VAL A 26 -18.97 18.36 17.62
C VAL A 26 -18.39 19.22 16.49
N ALA A 27 -19.05 20.31 16.08
CA ALA A 27 -18.55 21.21 15.05
C ALA A 27 -17.26 21.92 15.46
N PHE A 28 -17.15 22.30 16.74
CA PHE A 28 -15.96 22.94 17.29
C PHE A 28 -14.76 21.98 17.35
N GLU A 29 -14.99 20.74 17.81
CA GLU A 29 -13.94 19.70 17.81
C GLU A 29 -13.52 19.30 16.38
N ALA A 30 -14.46 19.20 15.43
CA ALA A 30 -14.14 18.94 14.04
C ALA A 30 -13.29 20.06 13.41
N ASN A 31 -13.60 21.32 13.72
CA ASN A 31 -12.77 22.45 13.30
C ASN A 31 -11.37 22.42 13.94
N ARG A 32 -11.28 22.00 15.20
CA ARG A 32 -9.99 21.84 15.90
C ARG A 32 -9.12 20.77 15.25
N VAL A 33 -9.67 19.60 14.93
CA VAL A 33 -8.94 18.54 14.22
C VAL A 33 -8.38 19.08 12.89
N LYS A 34 -9.17 19.84 12.12
CA LYS A 34 -8.67 20.49 10.89
C LYS A 34 -7.49 21.43 11.15
N GLN A 35 -7.56 22.24 12.20
CA GLN A 35 -6.47 23.15 12.58
C GLN A 35 -5.22 22.39 13.01
N ILE A 36 -5.36 21.28 13.73
CA ILE A 36 -4.25 20.38 14.11
C ILE A 36 -3.57 19.85 12.85
N PHE A 37 -4.30 19.30 11.89
CA PHE A 37 -3.70 18.80 10.64
C PHE A 37 -3.03 19.90 9.81
N ALA A 38 -3.63 21.11 9.76
CA ALA A 38 -3.01 22.25 9.09
C ALA A 38 -1.71 22.70 9.79
N ALA A 39 -1.70 22.73 11.13
CA ALA A 39 -0.51 23.04 11.91
C ALA A 39 0.56 21.97 11.74
N ASN A 40 0.20 20.69 11.75
CA ASN A 40 1.12 19.57 11.49
C ASN A 40 1.84 19.72 10.14
N ALA A 41 1.11 20.07 9.07
CA ALA A 41 1.72 20.31 7.76
C ALA A 41 2.75 21.46 7.79
N ALA A 42 2.37 22.61 8.36
CA ALA A 42 3.28 23.76 8.48
C ALA A 42 4.50 23.46 9.36
N LEU A 43 4.32 22.75 10.47
CA LEU A 43 5.40 22.41 11.39
C LEU A 43 6.39 21.41 10.77
N LYS A 44 5.92 20.47 9.94
CA LYS A 44 6.81 19.60 9.15
C LYS A 44 7.70 20.41 8.21
N GLU A 45 7.14 21.40 7.52
CA GLU A 45 7.90 22.33 6.66
C GLU A 45 8.90 23.19 7.46
N GLU A 46 8.55 23.56 8.69
CA GLU A 46 9.43 24.32 9.60
C GLU A 46 10.56 23.47 10.22
N GLY A 47 10.55 22.14 10.00
CA GLY A 47 11.56 21.20 10.49
C GLY A 47 11.32 20.68 11.91
N TYR A 48 10.07 20.62 12.37
CA TYR A 48 9.73 20.06 13.67
C TYR A 48 9.63 18.53 13.65
N TYR A 49 10.08 17.89 14.73
CA TYR A 49 9.89 16.47 14.96
C TYR A 49 8.45 16.19 15.35
N LEU A 50 7.73 15.47 14.48
CA LEU A 50 6.30 15.17 14.62
C LEU A 50 5.99 13.68 14.44
N SER A 51 6.99 12.79 14.60
CA SER A 51 6.79 11.34 14.47
C SER A 51 5.68 10.78 15.39
N PRO A 52 5.54 11.24 16.65
CA PRO A 52 4.49 10.73 17.54
C PRO A 52 3.07 11.20 17.21
N PHE A 53 2.90 12.22 16.36
CA PHE A 53 1.64 12.94 16.18
C PHE A 53 0.44 12.02 15.85
N GLU A 54 0.60 11.13 14.86
CA GLU A 54 -0.48 10.23 14.43
C GLU A 54 -0.87 9.26 15.55
N PHE A 55 0.06 8.92 16.43
CA PHE A 55 -0.14 8.03 17.56
C PHE A 55 -0.74 8.74 18.78
N GLU A 56 -0.46 10.04 18.95
CA GLU A 56 -1.17 10.88 19.93
C GLU A 56 -2.63 11.10 19.53
N LEU A 57 -2.91 11.27 18.23
CA LEU A 57 -4.30 11.25 17.75
C LEU A 57 -4.96 9.89 17.90
N LEU A 58 -4.20 8.79 17.78
CA LEU A 58 -4.70 7.45 18.08
C LEU A 58 -5.11 7.32 19.55
N SER A 59 -4.35 7.89 20.49
CA SER A 59 -4.70 7.89 21.91
C SER A 59 -6.00 8.67 22.18
N VAL A 60 -6.19 9.80 21.50
CA VAL A 60 -7.47 10.54 21.51
C VAL A 60 -8.62 9.65 21.03
N SER A 61 -8.49 9.02 19.85
CA SER A 61 -9.54 8.12 19.33
C SER A 61 -9.84 7.00 20.32
N TYR A 62 -8.80 6.36 20.84
CA TYR A 62 -8.92 5.30 21.84
C TYR A 62 -9.74 5.77 23.04
N TYR A 63 -9.38 6.89 23.69
CA TYR A 63 -10.10 7.36 24.87
C TYR A 63 -11.57 7.68 24.57
N LEU A 64 -11.83 8.32 23.44
CA LEU A 64 -13.18 8.66 23.02
C LEU A 64 -14.03 7.39 22.77
N ASP A 65 -13.45 6.37 22.13
CA ASP A 65 -14.10 5.06 21.92
C ASP A 65 -14.34 4.27 23.20
N HIS A 66 -13.53 4.55 24.23
CA HIS A 66 -13.64 3.94 25.55
C HIS A 66 -14.60 4.69 26.49
N GLY A 67 -15.32 5.69 25.97
CA GLY A 67 -16.22 6.54 26.76
C GLY A 67 -15.48 7.45 27.74
N GLN A 68 -14.16 7.53 27.65
CA GLN A 68 -13.30 8.42 28.44
C GLN A 68 -13.25 9.80 27.77
N TYR A 69 -14.42 10.38 27.54
CA TYR A 69 -14.57 11.60 26.72
C TYR A 69 -13.74 12.77 27.25
N LEU A 70 -13.73 12.98 28.57
CA LEU A 70 -12.96 14.05 29.19
C LEU A 70 -11.46 13.90 28.93
N THR A 71 -10.93 12.69 29.04
CA THR A 71 -9.52 12.38 28.75
C THR A 71 -9.21 12.62 27.28
N GLY A 72 -10.02 12.09 26.36
CA GLY A 72 -9.83 12.27 24.92
C GLY A 72 -9.87 13.73 24.48
N ILE A 73 -10.86 14.50 24.96
CA ILE A 73 -10.99 15.94 24.67
C ILE A 73 -9.82 16.72 25.29
N SER A 74 -9.41 16.39 26.52
CA SER A 74 -8.26 17.02 27.16
C SER A 74 -6.98 16.78 26.36
N ARG A 75 -6.74 15.56 25.89
CA ARG A 75 -5.61 15.23 25.02
C ARG A 75 -5.66 15.99 23.70
N LEU A 76 -6.81 16.03 23.04
CA LEU A 76 -6.98 16.79 21.81
C LEU A 76 -6.68 18.29 21.99
N ASN A 77 -7.09 18.87 23.12
CA ASN A 77 -6.77 20.25 23.47
C ASN A 77 -5.26 20.46 23.68
N GLN A 78 -4.59 19.52 24.35
CA GLN A 78 -3.14 19.59 24.57
C GLN A 78 -2.38 19.55 23.25
N ILE A 79 -2.72 18.61 22.37
CA ILE A 79 -2.13 18.50 21.03
C ILE A 79 -2.37 19.78 20.23
N HIS A 80 -3.61 20.30 20.23
CA HIS A 80 -3.93 21.55 19.54
C HIS A 80 -3.13 22.74 20.08
N ALA A 81 -2.99 22.86 21.40
CA ALA A 81 -2.20 23.90 22.02
C ALA A 81 -0.73 23.77 21.63
N GLN A 82 -0.11 22.60 21.80
CA GLN A 82 1.29 22.34 21.43
C GLN A 82 1.55 22.67 19.96
N MET A 83 0.68 22.24 19.05
CA MET A 83 0.85 22.49 17.61
C MET A 83 0.67 23.97 17.23
N THR A 84 -0.22 24.69 17.90
CA THR A 84 -0.48 26.10 17.56
C THR A 84 0.50 27.06 18.23
N THR A 85 0.97 26.74 19.45
CA THR A 85 1.94 27.57 20.19
C THR A 85 3.39 27.18 19.95
N ARG A 86 3.65 25.98 19.41
CA ARG A 86 4.97 25.33 19.28
C ARG A 86 5.62 24.96 20.62
N GLU A 87 4.93 25.17 21.73
CA GLU A 87 5.47 24.90 23.06
C GLU A 87 5.64 23.40 23.28
N GLY A 88 6.84 22.99 23.69
CA GLY A 88 7.18 21.59 23.91
C GLY A 88 7.51 20.80 22.63
N LEU A 89 7.38 21.38 21.45
CA LEU A 89 7.81 20.73 20.21
C LEU A 89 9.32 20.83 20.03
N VAL A 90 9.93 19.73 19.58
CA VAL A 90 11.35 19.65 19.30
C VAL A 90 11.57 20.02 17.82
N ARG A 91 12.47 20.96 17.57
CA ARG A 91 12.92 21.25 16.20
C ARG A 91 14.12 20.37 15.87
N ILE A 92 14.09 19.70 14.73
CA ILE A 92 15.20 18.89 14.24
C ILE A 92 16.31 19.87 13.79
N PRO A 93 17.52 19.80 14.37
CA PRO A 93 18.62 20.64 13.92
C PRO A 93 19.16 20.15 12.57
N GLU A 94 19.96 20.99 11.91
CA GLU A 94 20.74 20.55 10.76
C GLU A 94 21.96 19.77 11.27
N PHE A 95 22.17 18.56 10.75
CA PHE A 95 23.30 17.73 11.09
C PHE A 95 24.36 17.80 9.98
N SER A 96 25.62 17.94 10.38
CA SER A 96 26.77 17.84 9.46
C SER A 96 27.43 16.47 9.48
N ASP A 97 26.99 15.58 10.37
CA ASP A 97 27.60 14.29 10.65
C ASP A 97 26.55 13.31 11.21
N ALA A 98 26.67 12.04 10.83
CA ALA A 98 25.72 10.98 11.17
C ALA A 98 25.72 10.63 12.66
N HIS A 99 26.83 10.82 13.39
CA HIS A 99 26.87 10.57 14.83
C HIS A 99 26.02 11.59 15.60
N ASP A 100 26.07 12.87 15.21
CA ASP A 100 25.26 13.93 15.84
C ASP A 100 23.77 13.71 15.57
N GLU A 101 23.42 13.27 14.35
CA GLU A 101 22.05 12.91 13.98
C GLU A 101 21.55 11.70 14.77
N LEU A 102 22.35 10.64 14.85
CA LEU A 102 22.07 9.45 15.65
C LEU A 102 21.84 9.81 17.12
N ALA A 103 22.73 10.60 17.72
CA ALA A 103 22.64 11.02 19.11
C ALA A 103 21.37 11.83 19.39
N PHE A 104 21.01 12.75 18.48
CA PHE A 104 19.77 13.51 18.60
C PHE A 104 18.54 12.59 18.60
N PHE A 105 18.40 11.70 17.63
CA PHE A 105 17.22 10.85 17.53
C PHE A 105 17.12 9.87 18.69
N LYS A 106 18.24 9.33 19.18
CA LYS A 106 18.27 8.52 20.40
C LYS A 106 17.81 9.29 21.64
N SER A 107 18.18 10.56 21.76
CA SER A 107 17.77 11.41 22.89
C SER A 107 16.27 11.66 22.99
N LEU A 108 15.49 11.36 21.93
CA LEU A 108 14.03 11.46 21.93
C LEU A 108 13.36 10.26 22.61
N GLN A 109 14.12 9.23 23.00
CA GLN A 109 13.59 8.07 23.70
C GLN A 109 13.13 8.46 25.11
N ASN A 110 11.91 8.09 25.47
CA ASN A 110 11.36 8.36 26.79
C ASN A 110 12.09 7.49 27.85
N PRO A 111 12.66 8.09 28.92
CA PRO A 111 13.43 7.34 29.92
C PRO A 111 12.59 6.42 30.81
N ASP A 112 11.31 6.75 31.02
CA ASP A 112 10.44 6.02 31.93
C ASP A 112 9.81 4.80 31.26
N THR A 113 9.43 4.95 29.99
CA THR A 113 8.75 3.90 29.20
C THR A 113 9.65 3.20 28.18
N GLY A 114 10.77 3.81 27.82
CA GLY A 114 11.62 3.38 26.70
C GLY A 114 11.02 3.60 25.32
N ALA A 115 9.77 4.06 25.20
CA ALA A 115 9.13 4.29 23.92
C ALA A 115 9.60 5.61 23.29
N PHE A 116 9.52 5.73 21.97
CA PHE A 116 9.65 7.04 21.29
C PHE A 116 8.30 7.76 21.26
N TYR A 117 7.68 7.88 22.43
CA TYR A 117 6.35 8.43 22.59
C TYR A 117 6.29 9.30 23.87
N PRO A 118 5.74 10.52 23.81
CA PRO A 118 5.89 11.49 24.89
C PRO A 118 4.98 11.24 26.11
N ASN A 119 3.90 10.46 25.98
CA ASN A 119 2.90 10.31 27.03
C ASN A 119 2.89 8.91 27.66
N ASP A 120 3.29 8.80 28.91
CA ASP A 120 3.49 7.51 29.59
C ASP A 120 2.17 6.78 29.88
N ASP A 121 1.17 7.53 30.36
CA ASP A 121 -0.13 7.01 30.79
C ASP A 121 -1.02 6.52 29.65
N ASP A 122 -0.67 6.87 28.42
CA ASP A 122 -1.44 6.46 27.26
C ASP A 122 -1.36 4.93 27.05
N PRO A 123 -2.33 4.33 26.35
CA PRO A 123 -2.39 2.90 26.11
C PRO A 123 -1.11 2.35 25.46
N VAL A 124 -0.78 1.08 25.70
CA VAL A 124 0.41 0.43 25.12
C VAL A 124 0.42 0.52 23.59
N VAL A 125 -0.75 0.32 22.96
CA VAL A 125 -0.90 0.34 21.50
C VAL A 125 -0.46 1.64 20.83
N THR A 126 -0.47 2.78 21.53
CA THR A 126 -0.05 4.06 20.94
C THR A 126 1.47 4.17 20.86
N LYS A 127 2.20 3.35 21.61
CA LYS A 127 3.67 3.37 21.69
C LYS A 127 4.31 2.46 20.64
N ILE A 128 3.59 1.46 20.12
CA ILE A 128 4.14 0.39 19.29
C ILE A 128 4.69 0.93 17.95
N GLY A 129 3.82 1.48 17.10
CA GLY A 129 4.22 1.84 15.73
C GLY A 129 5.26 2.96 15.67
N VAL A 130 5.15 3.99 16.52
CA VAL A 130 6.16 5.07 16.57
C VAL A 130 7.52 4.54 17.02
N THR A 131 7.55 3.62 17.99
CA THR A 131 8.80 3.03 18.50
C THR A 131 9.45 2.16 17.45
N ALA A 132 8.68 1.31 16.76
CA ALA A 132 9.18 0.50 15.64
C ALA A 132 9.77 1.38 14.51
N ASN A 133 9.10 2.48 14.16
CA ASN A 133 9.60 3.43 13.16
C ASN A 133 10.94 4.06 13.58
N MET A 134 11.07 4.44 14.85
CA MET A 134 12.29 5.05 15.38
C MET A 134 13.43 4.06 15.51
N ILE A 135 13.17 2.79 15.84
CA ILE A 135 14.18 1.72 15.85
C ILE A 135 14.77 1.55 14.44
N ASN A 136 13.94 1.50 13.39
CA ASN A 136 14.43 1.41 12.00
C ASN A 136 15.29 2.61 11.59
N LEU A 137 14.90 3.83 12.01
CA LEU A 137 15.71 5.04 11.76
C LEU A 137 17.06 4.96 12.47
N ILE A 138 17.05 4.60 13.76
CA ILE A 138 18.27 4.50 14.57
C ILE A 138 19.18 3.40 14.02
N GLU A 139 18.64 2.27 13.56
CA GLU A 139 19.42 1.21 12.89
C GLU A 139 20.12 1.73 11.64
N ALA A 140 19.40 2.44 10.75
CA ALA A 140 19.99 3.01 9.55
C ALA A 140 21.09 4.03 9.87
N LEU A 141 20.83 4.95 10.82
CA LEU A 141 21.81 5.95 11.26
C LEU A 141 23.01 5.33 11.97
N SER A 142 22.82 4.25 12.74
CA SER A 142 23.92 3.51 13.38
C SER A 142 24.84 2.92 12.31
N ALA A 143 24.29 2.33 11.25
CA ALA A 143 25.07 1.82 10.13
C ALA A 143 25.84 2.93 9.39
N GLU A 144 25.22 4.09 9.18
CA GLU A 144 25.84 5.25 8.53
C GLU A 144 26.96 5.86 9.38
N ALA A 145 26.77 5.95 10.69
CA ALA A 145 27.77 6.39 11.66
C ALA A 145 28.86 5.33 11.94
N GLY A 146 28.71 4.10 11.42
CA GLY A 146 29.65 3.00 11.69
C GLY A 146 29.66 2.53 13.15
N GLU A 147 28.54 2.72 13.87
CA GLU A 147 28.36 2.31 15.26
C GLU A 147 27.44 1.08 15.39
N PRO A 148 27.65 0.23 16.42
CA PRO A 148 26.66 -0.79 16.77
C PRO A 148 25.33 -0.15 17.18
N PHE A 149 24.23 -0.74 16.73
CA PHE A 149 22.89 -0.34 17.15
C PHE A 149 22.74 -0.46 18.69
N ALA A 150 22.21 0.60 19.31
CA ALA A 150 21.82 0.59 20.72
C ALA A 150 20.78 1.68 21.02
N LEU A 151 19.78 1.33 21.82
CA LEU A 151 18.85 2.28 22.45
C LEU A 151 19.45 2.83 23.77
N ASP A 152 18.99 4.00 24.22
CA ASP A 152 19.44 4.61 25.48
C ASP A 152 18.72 4.02 26.69
N TYR A 153 17.47 3.59 26.50
CA TYR A 153 16.61 3.02 27.53
C TYR A 153 15.97 1.70 27.07
N PRO A 154 15.71 0.75 27.99
CA PRO A 154 14.99 -0.48 27.67
C PRO A 154 13.51 -0.18 27.37
N LEU A 155 12.89 -0.99 26.51
CA LEU A 155 11.47 -0.86 26.12
C LEU A 155 10.50 -1.33 27.23
N SER A 156 10.57 -0.71 28.42
CA SER A 156 9.79 -1.11 29.61
C SER A 156 8.27 -1.03 29.42
N PHE A 157 7.77 -0.28 28.43
CA PHE A 157 6.35 -0.27 28.12
C PHE A 157 5.82 -1.64 27.67
N LEU A 158 6.69 -2.52 27.14
CA LEU A 158 6.34 -3.90 26.76
C LEU A 158 6.07 -4.78 28.00
N ASP A 159 6.59 -4.41 29.16
CA ASP A 159 6.36 -5.15 30.41
C ASP A 159 4.89 -5.09 30.85
N ARG A 160 4.11 -4.14 30.32
CA ARG A 160 2.65 -4.03 30.53
C ARG A 160 1.83 -5.07 29.75
N ILE A 161 2.48 -5.78 28.83
CA ILE A 161 1.92 -6.87 28.05
C ILE A 161 2.82 -8.10 28.13
N ALA A 162 3.58 -8.30 29.22
CA ALA A 162 4.60 -9.36 29.29
C ALA A 162 4.00 -10.77 29.41
N THR A 163 2.77 -10.91 29.91
CA THR A 163 2.08 -12.21 30.02
C THR A 163 1.06 -12.42 28.90
N GLU A 164 0.67 -13.69 28.68
CA GLU A 164 -0.37 -14.05 27.71
C GLU A 164 -1.72 -13.40 28.04
N GLU A 165 -2.07 -13.29 29.33
CA GLU A 165 -3.30 -12.65 29.78
C GLU A 165 -3.28 -11.14 29.54
N GLU A 166 -2.17 -10.47 29.82
CA GLU A 166 -2.02 -9.03 29.62
C GLU A 166 -2.02 -8.67 28.13
N LEU A 167 -1.34 -9.46 27.31
CA LEU A 167 -1.40 -9.36 25.85
C LEU A 167 -2.82 -9.53 25.35
N THR A 168 -3.51 -10.61 25.74
CA THR A 168 -4.88 -10.88 25.28
C THR A 168 -5.83 -9.76 25.68
N ALA A 169 -5.70 -9.25 26.92
CA ALA A 169 -6.49 -8.12 27.39
C ALA A 169 -6.23 -6.85 26.56
N MET A 170 -4.98 -6.58 26.20
CA MET A 170 -4.63 -5.45 25.33
C MET A 170 -5.21 -5.61 23.93
N LEU A 171 -5.12 -6.81 23.33
CA LEU A 171 -5.65 -7.09 21.99
C LEU A 171 -7.19 -6.98 21.96
N ASP A 172 -7.87 -7.57 22.94
CA ASP A 172 -9.34 -7.50 23.07
C ASP A 172 -9.85 -6.06 23.21
N ASP A 173 -9.09 -5.22 23.92
CA ASP A 173 -9.43 -3.82 24.14
C ASP A 173 -9.14 -2.97 22.89
N ALA A 174 -7.96 -3.13 22.27
CA ALA A 174 -7.58 -2.45 21.04
C ALA A 174 -8.47 -2.81 19.84
N ALA A 175 -9.02 -4.02 19.82
CA ALA A 175 -9.93 -4.48 18.78
C ALA A 175 -11.34 -3.89 18.89
N ARG A 176 -11.73 -3.30 20.03
CA ARG A 176 -13.08 -2.77 20.24
C ARG A 176 -13.13 -1.27 20.02
N VAL A 177 -13.87 -0.86 19.00
CA VAL A 177 -13.99 0.55 18.61
C VAL A 177 -15.41 1.07 18.82
N GLY A 178 -15.50 2.34 19.22
CA GLY A 178 -16.74 3.09 19.28
C GLY A 178 -17.02 3.78 17.94
N TRP A 179 -18.04 4.63 17.93
CA TRP A 179 -18.44 5.38 16.72
C TRP A 179 -17.39 6.41 16.25
N ILE A 180 -16.37 6.71 17.06
CA ILE A 180 -15.31 7.67 16.70
C ILE A 180 -14.17 6.94 16.00
N GLY A 181 -13.77 5.77 16.50
CA GLY A 181 -12.80 4.88 15.86
C GLY A 181 -13.30 4.18 14.60
N THR A 182 -14.58 4.28 14.27
CA THR A 182 -15.07 3.94 12.92
C THR A 182 -14.81 5.06 11.90
N MET A 183 -14.48 6.28 12.35
CA MET A 183 -14.19 7.43 11.50
C MET A 183 -12.69 7.79 11.44
N ILE A 184 -11.88 7.27 12.36
CA ILE A 184 -10.43 7.52 12.50
C ILE A 184 -9.70 6.16 12.49
N LYS A 185 -8.40 6.11 12.14
CA LYS A 185 -7.59 4.88 12.18
C LYS A 185 -7.76 4.19 13.56
N PRO A 186 -8.25 2.94 13.63
CA PRO A 186 -8.54 2.29 14.90
C PRO A 186 -7.26 1.79 15.58
N ALA A 187 -7.27 1.74 16.92
CA ALA A 187 -6.18 1.17 17.74
C ALA A 187 -5.79 -0.26 17.31
N PHE A 188 -6.74 -0.99 16.74
CA PHE A 188 -6.55 -2.28 16.10
C PHE A 188 -5.35 -2.32 15.15
N VAL A 189 -5.13 -1.28 14.32
CA VAL A 189 -4.01 -1.28 13.37
C VAL A 189 -2.66 -1.28 14.09
N SER A 190 -2.54 -0.58 15.21
CA SER A 190 -1.30 -0.57 15.99
C SER A 190 -1.08 -1.87 16.77
N ALA A 191 -2.14 -2.60 17.10
CA ALA A 191 -2.02 -3.97 17.61
C ALA A 191 -1.46 -4.91 16.54
N VAL A 192 -1.81 -4.72 15.26
CA VAL A 192 -1.23 -5.48 14.14
C VAL A 192 0.25 -5.14 13.93
N GLU A 193 0.61 -3.85 14.05
CA GLU A 193 1.99 -3.35 13.92
C GLU A 193 2.93 -3.88 15.02
N LEU A 194 2.41 -4.54 16.06
CA LEU A 194 3.23 -5.24 17.07
C LEU A 194 4.08 -6.35 16.45
N GLN A 195 3.63 -6.95 15.34
CA GLN A 195 4.44 -7.93 14.61
C GLN A 195 5.77 -7.34 14.13
N ASP A 196 5.74 -6.14 13.56
CA ASP A 196 6.94 -5.49 13.03
C ASP A 196 7.94 -5.22 14.17
N LEU A 197 7.43 -4.83 15.35
CA LEU A 197 8.25 -4.63 16.54
C LEU A 197 8.83 -5.96 17.08
N ILE A 198 8.06 -7.04 17.13
CA ILE A 198 8.56 -8.37 17.52
C ILE A 198 9.73 -8.79 16.64
N GLU A 199 9.57 -8.70 15.32
CA GLU A 199 10.61 -9.11 14.36
C GLU A 199 11.87 -8.24 14.47
N GLN A 200 11.71 -6.93 14.65
CA GLN A 200 12.82 -5.98 14.84
C GLN A 200 13.56 -6.24 16.15
N ASP A 201 12.84 -6.36 17.25
CA ASP A 201 13.40 -6.50 18.59
C ASP A 201 14.18 -7.82 18.73
N GLU A 202 13.65 -8.92 18.21
CA GLU A 202 14.34 -10.22 18.26
C GLU A 202 15.60 -10.23 17.38
N ARG A 203 15.53 -9.61 16.19
CA ARG A 203 16.66 -9.51 15.27
C ARG A 203 17.79 -8.63 15.82
N LEU A 204 17.43 -7.54 16.49
CA LEU A 204 18.37 -6.56 17.07
C LEU A 204 18.77 -6.89 18.51
N GLY A 205 18.12 -7.88 19.14
CA GLY A 205 18.36 -8.27 20.53
C GLY A 205 17.91 -7.24 21.56
N ILE A 206 16.83 -6.49 21.28
CA ILE A 206 16.30 -5.40 22.12
C ILE A 206 15.40 -5.96 23.22
N TYR A 207 14.41 -6.75 22.82
CA TYR A 207 13.42 -7.37 23.71
C TYR A 207 13.16 -8.81 23.26
N GLY A 208 13.14 -9.74 24.20
CA GLY A 208 12.90 -11.16 23.93
C GLY A 208 11.46 -11.53 24.28
N PHE A 209 10.67 -11.92 23.28
CA PHE A 209 9.30 -12.37 23.50
C PHE A 209 9.25 -13.88 23.75
N PRO A 210 8.66 -14.36 24.86
CA PRO A 210 8.49 -15.80 25.10
C PRO A 210 7.73 -16.49 23.95
N GLU A 211 8.05 -17.75 23.68
CA GLU A 211 7.39 -18.49 22.59
C GLU A 211 5.89 -18.71 22.86
N GLU A 212 5.49 -18.99 24.10
CA GLU A 212 4.08 -19.05 24.50
C GLU A 212 3.35 -17.71 24.27
N TRP A 213 4.02 -16.60 24.56
CA TRP A 213 3.47 -15.26 24.35
C TRP A 213 3.25 -14.98 22.86
N LYS A 214 4.27 -15.28 22.03
CA LYS A 214 4.17 -15.14 20.56
C LYS A 214 3.06 -16.04 20.02
N HIS A 215 2.97 -17.28 20.50
CA HIS A 215 1.90 -18.18 20.12
C HIS A 215 0.53 -17.58 20.41
N SER A 216 0.32 -17.02 21.60
CA SER A 216 -0.94 -16.37 21.99
C SER A 216 -1.26 -15.12 21.17
N TYR A 217 -0.26 -14.32 20.78
CA TYR A 217 -0.43 -13.21 19.84
C TYR A 217 -0.98 -13.68 18.48
N TYR A 218 -0.32 -14.64 17.85
CA TYR A 218 -0.76 -15.18 16.55
C TYR A 218 -2.10 -15.92 16.67
N ARG A 219 -2.31 -16.64 17.77
CA ARG A 219 -3.54 -17.37 18.04
C ARG A 219 -4.74 -16.42 18.17
N TRP A 220 -4.55 -15.26 18.81
CA TRP A 220 -5.60 -14.26 18.93
C TRP A 220 -6.08 -13.78 17.56
N PHE A 221 -5.16 -13.41 16.65
CA PHE A 221 -5.52 -13.01 15.29
C PHE A 221 -6.12 -14.17 14.51
N TYR A 222 -5.57 -15.37 14.67
CA TYR A 222 -6.09 -16.57 14.03
C TYR A 222 -7.55 -16.76 14.38
N ASP A 223 -7.88 -16.82 15.68
CA ASP A 223 -9.25 -17.05 16.17
C ASP A 223 -10.19 -15.87 15.90
N ASN A 224 -9.67 -14.65 15.71
CA ASN A 224 -10.44 -13.45 15.40
C ASN A 224 -10.68 -13.18 13.90
N GLN A 225 -10.34 -14.11 13.01
CA GLN A 225 -10.75 -14.03 11.61
C GLN A 225 -12.27 -14.23 11.46
N ASN A 226 -12.94 -13.41 10.67
CA ASN A 226 -14.36 -13.56 10.39
C ASN A 226 -14.62 -14.79 9.48
N PRO A 227 -15.44 -15.77 9.89
CA PRO A 227 -15.69 -16.97 9.09
C PRO A 227 -16.62 -16.77 7.88
N GLU A 228 -17.39 -15.69 7.85
CA GLU A 228 -18.33 -15.39 6.75
C GLU A 228 -17.63 -14.67 5.60
N THR A 229 -16.71 -13.76 5.91
CA THR A 229 -15.96 -12.98 4.92
C THR A 229 -14.52 -13.46 4.73
N GLY A 230 -13.97 -14.19 5.68
CA GLY A 230 -12.55 -14.54 5.73
C GLY A 230 -11.63 -13.37 6.09
N LEU A 231 -12.17 -12.19 6.40
CA LEU A 231 -11.38 -10.98 6.67
C LEU A 231 -11.18 -10.74 8.17
N TRP A 232 -10.26 -9.83 8.48
CA TRP A 232 -10.01 -9.30 9.81
C TRP A 232 -10.41 -7.82 9.88
N GLY A 233 -10.69 -7.36 11.09
CA GLY A 233 -10.98 -5.96 11.34
C GLY A 233 -11.39 -5.70 12.78
N PRO A 234 -11.57 -4.42 13.14
CA PRO A 234 -12.07 -4.03 14.45
C PRO A 234 -13.52 -4.47 14.66
N ARG A 235 -13.91 -4.57 15.94
CA ARG A 235 -15.26 -4.92 16.40
C ARG A 235 -15.97 -3.72 16.98
N ASP A 236 -17.27 -3.61 16.71
CA ASP A 236 -18.14 -2.64 17.35
C ASP A 236 -18.16 -2.92 18.87
N ARG A 237 -17.84 -1.92 19.69
CA ARG A 237 -17.78 -2.08 21.15
C ARG A 237 -19.12 -2.51 21.76
N ARG A 238 -20.24 -2.11 21.17
CA ARG A 238 -21.59 -2.35 21.71
C ARG A 238 -22.10 -3.73 21.33
N THR A 239 -21.86 -4.20 20.10
CA THR A 239 -22.37 -5.50 19.63
C THR A 239 -21.34 -6.61 19.72
N GLY A 240 -20.04 -6.28 19.72
CA GLY A 240 -18.94 -7.24 19.61
C GLY A 240 -18.76 -7.81 18.19
N GLU A 241 -19.60 -7.41 17.25
CA GLU A 241 -19.54 -7.85 15.86
C GLU A 241 -18.41 -7.13 15.12
N MET A 242 -17.74 -7.84 14.21
CA MET A 242 -16.71 -7.22 13.37
C MET A 242 -17.36 -6.21 12.42
N LEU A 243 -16.80 -5.00 12.38
CA LEU A 243 -17.31 -3.92 11.53
C LEU A 243 -17.21 -4.32 10.06
N GLU A 244 -18.34 -4.22 9.36
CA GLU A 244 -18.48 -4.56 7.94
C GLU A 244 -17.98 -5.97 7.57
N GLY A 245 -17.83 -6.85 8.55
CA GLY A 245 -17.23 -8.17 8.38
C GLY A 245 -15.71 -8.16 8.17
N GLY A 246 -15.03 -7.02 8.36
CA GLY A 246 -13.58 -6.86 8.21
C GLY A 246 -13.18 -5.92 7.07
N ASP A 247 -11.92 -5.52 7.04
CA ASP A 247 -11.34 -4.60 6.04
C ASP A 247 -10.22 -5.29 5.24
N ILE A 248 -10.17 -5.02 3.93
CA ILE A 248 -9.13 -5.54 3.03
C ILE A 248 -7.75 -5.02 3.46
N GLY A 249 -7.67 -3.76 3.88
CA GLY A 249 -6.43 -3.12 4.28
C GLY A 249 -5.79 -3.74 5.52
N ASP A 250 -6.59 -3.90 6.58
CA ASP A 250 -6.14 -4.55 7.81
C ASP A 250 -5.80 -6.03 7.58
N SER A 251 -6.65 -6.74 6.82
CA SER A 251 -6.44 -8.14 6.46
C SER A 251 -5.12 -8.35 5.70
N GLY A 252 -4.76 -7.41 4.82
CA GLY A 252 -3.51 -7.45 4.06
C GLY A 252 -2.25 -7.31 4.93
N LYS A 253 -2.36 -6.72 6.13
CA LYS A 253 -1.28 -6.72 7.12
C LYS A 253 -1.25 -8.03 7.91
N ILE A 254 -2.41 -8.48 8.40
CA ILE A 254 -2.53 -9.65 9.29
C ILE A 254 -2.20 -10.96 8.57
N ILE A 255 -2.54 -11.11 7.29
CA ILE A 255 -2.32 -12.36 6.56
C ILE A 255 -0.85 -12.80 6.53
N LYS A 256 0.08 -11.83 6.58
CA LYS A 256 1.53 -12.09 6.59
C LYS A 256 1.99 -12.80 7.86
N MET A 257 1.16 -12.83 8.91
CA MET A 257 1.39 -13.63 10.13
C MET A 257 1.20 -15.13 9.89
N PHE A 258 0.50 -15.51 8.82
CA PHE A 258 0.05 -16.88 8.56
C PHE A 258 0.57 -17.45 7.25
N VAL A 259 0.83 -16.62 6.24
CA VAL A 259 1.41 -17.03 4.96
C VAL A 259 2.56 -16.14 4.50
N ASP A 260 3.49 -16.71 3.74
CA ASP A 260 4.57 -15.99 3.09
C ASP A 260 4.11 -15.31 1.78
N ALA A 261 5.05 -14.70 1.06
CA ALA A 261 4.79 -14.00 -0.20
C ALA A 261 4.39 -14.92 -1.38
N ASN A 262 4.47 -16.24 -1.21
CA ASN A 262 4.02 -17.26 -2.15
C ASN A 262 2.69 -17.90 -1.72
N GLY A 263 2.14 -17.45 -0.59
CA GLY A 263 0.94 -17.98 0.02
C GLY A 263 1.16 -19.24 0.86
N ASP A 264 2.40 -19.64 1.11
CA ASP A 264 2.72 -20.82 1.92
C ASP A 264 2.59 -20.58 3.41
N ASN A 265 1.97 -21.54 4.11
CA ASN A 265 1.67 -21.39 5.53
C ASN A 265 2.96 -21.35 6.33
N ILE A 266 3.22 -20.24 7.02
CA ILE A 266 4.41 -20.09 7.86
C ILE A 266 4.26 -20.71 9.26
N ARG A 267 3.01 -21.04 9.66
CA ARG A 267 2.70 -21.61 10.97
C ARG A 267 1.89 -22.91 10.84
N PRO A 268 2.50 -24.10 10.99
CA PRO A 268 1.80 -25.38 10.79
C PRO A 268 0.53 -25.58 11.64
N GLY A 269 0.49 -25.02 12.86
CA GLY A 269 -0.68 -25.10 13.74
C GLY A 269 -1.77 -24.05 13.48
N MET A 270 -1.51 -23.09 12.59
CA MET A 270 -2.39 -21.96 12.26
C MET A 270 -2.37 -21.69 10.74
N PRO A 271 -2.78 -22.65 9.90
CA PRO A 271 -2.81 -22.46 8.45
C PRO A 271 -3.89 -21.45 8.06
N LEU A 272 -3.69 -20.67 6.99
CA LEU A 272 -4.70 -19.71 6.53
C LEU A 272 -6.07 -20.38 6.36
N ARG A 273 -7.11 -19.78 6.96
CA ARG A 273 -8.49 -20.25 6.86
C ARG A 273 -9.30 -19.41 5.88
N TYR A 274 -10.42 -19.98 5.43
CA TYR A 274 -11.48 -19.30 4.68
C TYR A 274 -11.01 -18.62 3.38
N SER A 275 -10.05 -19.23 2.66
CA SER A 275 -9.55 -18.68 1.40
C SER A 275 -10.66 -18.44 0.37
N ASP A 276 -11.67 -19.32 0.32
CA ASP A 276 -12.87 -19.17 -0.50
C ASP A 276 -13.68 -17.90 -0.13
N ARG A 277 -13.83 -17.63 1.17
CA ARG A 277 -14.52 -16.42 1.65
C ARG A 277 -13.71 -15.16 1.40
N ILE A 278 -12.39 -15.25 1.55
CA ILE A 278 -11.46 -14.16 1.19
C ILE A 278 -11.66 -13.79 -0.28
N PHE A 279 -11.60 -14.75 -1.21
CA PHE A 279 -11.83 -14.48 -2.63
C PHE A 279 -13.19 -13.82 -2.87
N ALA A 280 -14.28 -14.41 -2.35
CA ALA A 280 -15.61 -13.86 -2.53
C ALA A 280 -15.74 -12.41 -2.03
N SER A 281 -15.22 -12.12 -0.84
CA SER A 281 -15.32 -10.79 -0.21
C SER A 281 -14.46 -9.76 -0.92
N VAL A 282 -13.23 -10.13 -1.29
CA VAL A 282 -12.30 -9.20 -1.95
C VAL A 282 -12.75 -8.94 -3.38
N ILE A 283 -13.18 -9.95 -4.15
CA ILE A 283 -13.76 -9.76 -5.49
C ILE A 283 -14.98 -8.83 -5.42
N ALA A 284 -15.86 -8.99 -4.42
CA ALA A 284 -17.00 -8.10 -4.24
C ALA A 284 -16.57 -6.65 -3.93
N GLY A 285 -15.49 -6.47 -3.16
CA GLY A 285 -14.86 -5.16 -2.91
C GLY A 285 -14.27 -4.53 -4.16
N LEU A 286 -13.45 -5.29 -4.90
CA LEU A 286 -12.77 -4.88 -6.13
C LEU A 286 -13.77 -4.53 -7.24
N SER A 287 -14.92 -5.20 -7.27
CA SER A 287 -15.99 -4.96 -8.26
C SER A 287 -16.78 -3.66 -8.02
N LYS A 288 -16.55 -2.93 -6.92
CA LYS A 288 -17.21 -1.64 -6.67
C LYS A 288 -16.68 -0.60 -7.66
N PRO A 289 -17.56 0.17 -8.34
CA PRO A 289 -17.11 1.20 -9.29
C PRO A 289 -16.36 2.32 -8.58
N MET A 290 -15.44 2.97 -9.29
CA MET A 290 -14.73 4.13 -8.79
C MET A 290 -15.74 5.25 -8.42
N PRO A 291 -15.65 5.84 -7.22
CA PRO A 291 -16.55 6.91 -6.82
C PRO A 291 -16.26 8.21 -7.59
N GLU A 292 -17.26 9.09 -7.72
CA GLU A 292 -17.09 10.39 -8.39
C GLU A 292 -16.33 11.42 -7.55
N ALA A 293 -16.44 11.32 -6.21
CA ALA A 293 -15.85 12.29 -5.29
C ALA A 293 -14.33 12.06 -5.11
N PRO A 294 -13.47 13.07 -5.35
CA PRO A 294 -12.00 12.90 -5.33
C PRO A 294 -11.43 12.34 -4.01
N ASP A 295 -12.00 12.73 -2.87
CA ASP A 295 -11.61 12.24 -1.54
C ASP A 295 -11.87 10.73 -1.39
N ARG A 296 -12.91 10.21 -2.04
CA ARG A 296 -13.25 8.79 -2.05
C ARG A 296 -12.50 8.01 -3.12
N GLN A 297 -12.09 8.66 -4.20
CA GLN A 297 -11.29 8.02 -5.26
C GLN A 297 -9.96 7.54 -4.70
N HIS A 298 -9.30 8.36 -3.88
CA HIS A 298 -8.06 7.97 -3.24
C HIS A 298 -8.22 6.71 -2.37
N ARG A 299 -9.26 6.65 -1.53
CA ARG A 299 -9.55 5.44 -0.73
C ARG A 299 -9.86 4.24 -1.62
N TRP A 300 -10.63 4.43 -2.68
CA TRP A 300 -10.97 3.37 -3.63
C TRP A 300 -9.70 2.78 -4.27
N ILE A 301 -8.76 3.60 -4.75
CA ILE A 301 -7.49 3.14 -5.32
C ILE A 301 -6.74 2.28 -4.30
N ILE A 302 -6.60 2.75 -3.07
CA ILE A 302 -5.93 2.01 -1.99
C ILE A 302 -6.59 0.65 -1.76
N ASP A 303 -7.92 0.59 -1.74
CA ASP A 303 -8.65 -0.67 -1.56
C ASP A 303 -8.45 -1.62 -2.75
N GLN A 304 -8.36 -1.09 -3.98
CA GLN A 304 -8.05 -1.87 -5.18
C GLN A 304 -6.63 -2.43 -5.12
N ASP A 305 -5.61 -1.58 -4.94
CA ASP A 305 -4.20 -1.98 -4.86
C ASP A 305 -3.97 -3.03 -3.77
N ARG A 306 -4.54 -2.81 -2.59
CA ARG A 306 -4.44 -3.76 -1.48
C ARG A 306 -5.20 -5.04 -1.75
N GLY A 307 -6.39 -4.98 -2.34
CA GLY A 307 -7.18 -6.16 -2.68
C GLY A 307 -6.51 -7.04 -3.73
N PHE A 308 -5.97 -6.46 -4.80
CA PHE A 308 -5.20 -7.21 -5.79
C PHE A 308 -3.94 -7.81 -5.18
N ARG A 309 -3.16 -7.02 -4.43
CA ARG A 309 -1.98 -7.53 -3.72
C ARG A 309 -2.34 -8.68 -2.78
N PHE A 310 -3.46 -8.56 -2.08
CA PHE A 310 -3.96 -9.56 -1.16
C PHE A 310 -4.27 -10.88 -1.89
N LEU A 311 -4.97 -10.79 -3.03
CA LEU A 311 -5.31 -11.95 -3.85
C LEU A 311 -4.10 -12.58 -4.54
N THR A 312 -3.27 -11.78 -5.21
CA THR A 312 -2.19 -12.28 -6.07
C THR A 312 -0.90 -12.62 -5.32
N LYS A 313 -0.66 -12.09 -4.10
CA LYS A 313 0.49 -12.49 -3.27
C LYS A 313 0.17 -13.63 -2.33
N TYR A 314 -0.94 -13.55 -1.60
CA TYR A 314 -1.09 -14.35 -0.40
C TYR A 314 -2.08 -15.52 -0.53
N VAL A 315 -3.07 -15.42 -1.42
CA VAL A 315 -4.12 -16.46 -1.54
C VAL A 315 -4.22 -17.10 -2.92
N TRP A 316 -3.47 -16.63 -3.92
CA TRP A 316 -3.59 -17.04 -5.31
C TRP A 316 -3.53 -18.55 -5.53
N LYS A 317 -2.68 -19.26 -4.78
CA LYS A 317 -2.52 -20.72 -4.88
C LYS A 317 -3.81 -21.50 -4.61
N ASN A 318 -4.76 -20.90 -3.88
CA ASN A 318 -6.05 -21.50 -3.54
C ASN A 318 -7.17 -21.08 -4.50
N ALA A 319 -6.89 -20.24 -5.52
CA ALA A 319 -7.88 -19.74 -6.46
C ALA A 319 -8.42 -20.85 -7.38
N THR A 320 -9.74 -20.93 -7.50
CA THR A 320 -10.42 -21.68 -8.55
C THR A 320 -10.24 -21.03 -9.92
N PRO A 321 -10.42 -21.75 -11.04
CA PRO A 321 -10.32 -21.17 -12.37
C PRO A 321 -11.25 -19.96 -12.59
N ALA A 322 -12.48 -20.01 -12.05
CA ALA A 322 -13.45 -18.92 -12.15
C ALA A 322 -13.01 -17.67 -11.35
N GLU A 323 -12.41 -17.86 -10.17
CA GLU A 323 -11.84 -16.75 -9.41
C GLU A 323 -10.64 -16.14 -10.10
N ARG A 324 -9.77 -16.97 -10.72
CA ARG A 324 -8.64 -16.46 -11.51
C ARG A 324 -9.11 -15.60 -12.68
N GLU A 325 -10.10 -16.07 -13.44
CA GLU A 325 -10.70 -15.32 -14.54
C GLU A 325 -11.33 -14.00 -14.06
N ALA A 326 -12.08 -14.03 -12.95
CA ALA A 326 -12.68 -12.83 -12.38
C ALA A 326 -11.63 -11.80 -11.92
N VAL A 327 -10.58 -12.25 -11.23
CA VAL A 327 -9.49 -11.38 -10.77
C VAL A 327 -8.71 -10.82 -11.96
N GLN A 328 -8.45 -11.63 -12.99
CA GLN A 328 -7.80 -11.18 -14.21
C GLN A 328 -8.57 -10.04 -14.86
N GLY A 329 -9.87 -10.21 -15.11
CA GLY A 329 -10.71 -9.16 -15.72
C GLY A 329 -10.82 -7.89 -14.87
N LEU A 330 -10.88 -8.03 -13.54
CA LEU A 330 -10.87 -6.87 -12.63
C LEU A 330 -9.53 -6.15 -12.66
N LEU A 331 -8.41 -6.88 -12.70
CA LEU A 331 -7.07 -6.30 -12.74
C LEU A 331 -6.79 -5.60 -14.06
N GLU A 332 -7.18 -6.20 -15.19
CA GLU A 332 -7.11 -5.56 -16.51
C GLU A 332 -7.89 -4.24 -16.54
N HIS A 333 -9.10 -4.23 -15.97
CA HIS A 333 -9.91 -3.02 -15.85
C HIS A 333 -9.24 -1.97 -14.95
N PHE A 334 -8.67 -2.40 -13.82
CA PHE A 334 -7.99 -1.51 -12.89
C PHE A 334 -6.73 -0.88 -13.51
N ILE A 335 -5.88 -1.67 -14.15
CA ILE A 335 -4.67 -1.17 -14.87
C ILE A 335 -5.09 -0.18 -15.95
N THR A 336 -6.08 -0.53 -16.78
CA THR A 336 -6.60 0.35 -17.82
C THR A 336 -7.09 1.68 -17.23
N THR A 337 -7.80 1.64 -16.10
CA THR A 337 -8.27 2.83 -15.39
C THR A 337 -7.11 3.66 -14.84
N ARG A 338 -6.08 3.00 -14.27
CA ARG A 338 -4.89 3.66 -13.73
C ARG A 338 -4.13 4.41 -14.83
N PHE A 339 -3.92 3.78 -15.98
CA PHE A 339 -3.31 4.45 -17.12
C PHE A 339 -4.17 5.59 -17.67
N ALA A 340 -5.47 5.35 -17.86
CA ALA A 340 -6.35 6.37 -18.46
C ALA A 340 -6.47 7.65 -17.62
N LEU A 341 -6.38 7.55 -16.30
CA LEU A 341 -6.66 8.66 -15.38
C LEU A 341 -5.44 9.25 -14.69
N PHE A 342 -4.37 8.46 -14.47
CA PHE A 342 -3.25 8.84 -13.60
C PHE A 342 -1.91 8.88 -14.32
N TYR A 343 -1.76 8.17 -15.45
CA TYR A 343 -0.54 8.22 -16.25
C TYR A 343 -0.51 9.51 -17.07
N LEU A 344 0.65 10.19 -17.06
CA LEU A 344 0.89 11.42 -17.80
C LEU A 344 1.87 11.11 -18.94
N PRO A 345 1.39 10.93 -20.20
CA PRO A 345 2.24 10.47 -21.31
C PRO A 345 3.45 11.37 -21.60
N ASP A 346 3.29 12.69 -21.43
CA ASP A 346 4.34 13.68 -21.68
C ASP A 346 5.48 13.63 -20.64
N GLU A 347 5.18 13.16 -19.43
CA GLU A 347 6.17 12.98 -18.36
C GLU A 347 6.66 11.53 -18.27
N GLY A 348 5.86 10.57 -18.74
CA GLY A 348 6.21 9.16 -18.66
C GLY A 348 6.03 8.53 -17.27
N ALA A 349 5.29 9.19 -16.38
CA ALA A 349 5.09 8.77 -14.98
C ALA A 349 3.64 8.97 -14.51
N PHE A 350 3.36 8.62 -13.25
CA PHE A 350 2.01 8.63 -12.69
C PHE A 350 1.83 9.71 -11.64
N SER A 351 0.62 10.26 -11.59
CA SER A 351 0.14 11.13 -10.53
C SER A 351 -0.70 10.36 -9.51
N LEU A 352 -0.80 10.89 -8.29
CA LEU A 352 -1.64 10.32 -7.25
C LEU A 352 -3.14 10.58 -7.49
N TYR A 353 -3.46 11.71 -8.10
CA TYR A 353 -4.82 12.17 -8.33
C TYR A 353 -5.12 12.33 -9.83
N PRO A 354 -6.35 12.04 -10.27
CA PRO A 354 -6.71 12.21 -11.67
C PRO A 354 -6.66 13.69 -12.08
N ASN A 355 -6.28 13.94 -13.32
CA ASN A 355 -6.13 15.29 -13.91
C ASN A 355 -5.06 16.18 -13.22
N ALA A 356 -4.13 15.59 -12.47
CA ALA A 356 -2.96 16.34 -12.02
C ALA A 356 -2.16 16.88 -13.21
N ALA A 357 -1.58 18.06 -13.07
CA ALA A 357 -0.76 18.65 -14.12
C ALA A 357 0.62 17.98 -14.26
N HIS A 358 1.08 17.33 -13.20
CA HIS A 358 2.42 16.74 -13.10
C HIS A 358 2.35 15.38 -12.37
N ALA A 359 3.30 14.50 -12.69
CA ALA A 359 3.47 13.25 -11.99
C ALA A 359 4.13 13.50 -10.62
N ASP A 360 3.94 12.54 -9.71
CA ASP A 360 4.49 12.62 -8.36
C ASP A 360 4.99 11.25 -7.87
N LEU A 361 5.84 11.28 -6.85
CA LEU A 361 6.47 10.07 -6.31
C LEU A 361 5.45 9.10 -5.71
N ASP A 362 4.34 9.59 -5.14
CA ASP A 362 3.35 8.72 -4.50
C ASP A 362 2.54 7.96 -5.56
N GLY A 363 2.02 8.67 -6.58
CA GLY A 363 1.34 8.07 -7.72
C GLY A 363 2.20 7.06 -8.47
N THR A 364 3.48 7.40 -8.69
CA THR A 364 4.45 6.54 -9.35
C THR A 364 4.86 5.34 -8.49
N SER A 365 4.98 5.51 -7.17
CA SER A 365 5.25 4.41 -6.23
C SER A 365 4.12 3.38 -6.21
N GLU A 366 2.86 3.84 -6.18
CA GLU A 366 1.69 2.96 -6.24
C GLU A 366 1.61 2.23 -7.58
N ALA A 367 1.84 2.93 -8.70
CA ALA A 367 1.91 2.29 -10.02
C ALA A 367 3.03 1.23 -10.09
N ALA A 368 4.23 1.50 -9.56
CA ALA A 368 5.29 0.50 -9.49
C ALA A 368 4.91 -0.71 -8.60
N GLY A 369 4.12 -0.48 -7.55
CA GLY A 369 3.53 -1.54 -6.73
C GLY A 369 2.52 -2.39 -7.50
N MET A 370 1.71 -1.76 -8.35
CA MET A 370 0.77 -2.42 -9.26
C MET A 370 1.45 -3.36 -10.25
N LEU A 371 2.50 -2.88 -10.94
CA LEU A 371 3.28 -3.70 -11.87
C LEU A 371 3.87 -4.93 -11.16
N ASP A 372 4.37 -4.77 -9.93
CA ASP A 372 4.89 -5.88 -9.13
C ASP A 372 3.80 -6.92 -8.82
N TYR A 373 2.67 -6.52 -8.21
CA TYR A 373 1.66 -7.53 -7.85
C TYR A 373 0.92 -8.12 -9.05
N ALA A 374 0.90 -7.44 -10.21
CA ALA A 374 0.40 -7.95 -11.49
C ALA A 374 1.36 -8.94 -12.17
N GLY A 375 2.61 -9.03 -11.70
CA GLY A 375 3.63 -9.91 -12.25
C GLY A 375 4.49 -9.30 -13.35
N GLU A 376 4.27 -8.05 -13.73
CA GLU A 376 4.99 -7.39 -14.83
C GLU A 376 6.48 -7.14 -14.54
N LEU A 377 6.87 -7.11 -13.26
CA LEU A 377 8.27 -6.90 -12.85
C LEU A 377 9.01 -8.21 -12.49
N SER A 378 8.41 -9.38 -12.78
CA SER A 378 9.03 -10.68 -12.48
C SER A 378 8.45 -11.78 -13.37
N ALA A 379 9.27 -12.36 -14.25
CA ALA A 379 8.85 -13.46 -15.13
C ALA A 379 8.33 -14.67 -14.34
N GLU A 380 8.97 -15.03 -13.23
CA GLU A 380 8.52 -16.10 -12.33
C GLU A 380 7.12 -15.82 -11.79
N ARG A 381 6.89 -14.59 -11.31
CA ARG A 381 5.60 -14.18 -10.77
C ARG A 381 4.54 -14.12 -11.86
N GLN A 382 4.86 -13.61 -13.05
CA GLN A 382 3.96 -13.59 -14.20
C GLN A 382 3.51 -15.01 -14.55
N ALA A 383 4.44 -15.96 -14.62
CA ALA A 383 4.14 -17.37 -14.89
C ALA A 383 3.28 -18.00 -13.80
N ALA A 384 3.56 -17.71 -12.52
CA ALA A 384 2.77 -18.20 -11.39
C ALA A 384 1.33 -17.67 -11.39
N LEU A 385 1.12 -16.44 -11.85
CA LEU A 385 -0.20 -15.81 -11.93
C LEU A 385 -0.97 -16.27 -13.18
N TRP A 386 -0.34 -16.17 -14.35
CA TRP A 386 -1.04 -16.18 -15.64
C TRP A 386 -0.68 -17.35 -16.55
N GLY A 387 0.22 -18.23 -16.12
CA GLY A 387 0.71 -19.38 -16.89
C GLY A 387 2.05 -19.10 -17.57
N SER A 388 2.81 -20.16 -17.87
CA SER A 388 4.12 -20.02 -18.49
C SER A 388 4.01 -19.56 -19.96
N PRO A 389 5.09 -19.02 -20.57
CA PRO A 389 5.09 -18.67 -21.99
C PRO A 389 4.70 -19.84 -22.91
N GLU A 390 5.07 -21.07 -22.56
CA GLU A 390 4.70 -22.28 -23.31
C GLU A 390 3.19 -22.56 -23.29
N GLU A 391 2.50 -22.16 -22.22
CA GLU A 391 1.06 -22.34 -22.04
C GLU A 391 0.26 -21.17 -22.64
N THR A 392 0.81 -19.96 -22.58
CA THR A 392 0.12 -18.72 -22.92
C THR A 392 0.31 -18.29 -24.37
N ILE A 393 1.45 -18.62 -24.99
CA ILE A 393 1.76 -18.23 -26.36
C ILE A 393 1.14 -19.19 -27.36
N ARG A 394 0.26 -18.66 -28.22
CA ARG A 394 -0.21 -19.34 -29.41
C ARG A 394 0.77 -19.13 -30.58
N PRO A 395 1.40 -20.20 -31.12
CA PRO A 395 2.24 -20.07 -32.30
C PRO A 395 1.38 -19.83 -33.55
N LEU A 396 1.71 -18.78 -34.31
CA LEU A 396 1.09 -18.44 -35.61
C LEU A 396 1.91 -18.95 -36.80
N GLY A 397 3.06 -19.57 -36.54
CA GLY A 397 3.94 -20.17 -37.54
C GLY A 397 5.01 -19.23 -38.06
N VAL A 398 5.56 -19.56 -39.23
CA VAL A 398 6.55 -18.76 -39.96
C VAL A 398 5.86 -18.12 -41.15
N LEU A 399 6.10 -16.83 -41.37
CA LEU A 399 5.66 -16.11 -42.56
C LEU A 399 6.89 -15.67 -43.36
N ALA A 400 7.03 -16.25 -44.55
CA ALA A 400 7.98 -15.73 -45.53
C ALA A 400 7.51 -14.36 -46.00
N ALA A 401 8.31 -13.32 -45.78
CA ALA A 401 7.98 -11.95 -46.11
C ALA A 401 9.21 -11.26 -46.71
N GLU A 402 9.13 -10.79 -47.95
CA GLU A 402 10.18 -9.94 -48.53
C GLU A 402 10.19 -8.54 -47.91
N THR A 403 9.02 -8.07 -47.47
CA THR A 403 8.82 -6.79 -46.77
C THR A 403 7.78 -6.93 -45.65
N LEU A 404 7.90 -6.13 -44.60
CA LEU A 404 6.85 -5.97 -43.58
C LEU A 404 5.96 -4.78 -43.92
N ASP A 405 4.76 -5.06 -44.43
CA ASP A 405 3.70 -4.08 -44.65
C ASP A 405 2.52 -4.31 -43.69
N GLU A 406 1.52 -3.42 -43.74
CA GLU A 406 0.28 -3.52 -42.95
C GLU A 406 -0.38 -4.90 -43.05
N ASN A 407 -0.32 -5.54 -44.22
CA ASN A 407 -0.94 -6.83 -44.44
C ASN A 407 -0.13 -7.96 -43.77
N ALA A 408 1.20 -7.91 -43.82
CA ALA A 408 2.09 -8.86 -43.16
C ALA A 408 1.93 -8.84 -41.63
N ILE A 409 1.76 -7.65 -41.03
CA ILE A 409 1.54 -7.50 -39.59
C ILE A 409 0.10 -7.74 -39.15
N SER A 410 -0.86 -7.77 -40.09
CA SER A 410 -2.30 -7.86 -39.80
C SER A 410 -2.73 -9.08 -38.99
N LYS A 411 -1.94 -10.16 -38.99
CA LYS A 411 -2.22 -11.36 -38.18
C LYS A 411 -2.13 -11.09 -36.68
N LEU A 412 -1.26 -10.17 -36.27
CA LEU A 412 -1.09 -9.75 -34.88
C LEU A 412 -1.82 -8.43 -34.63
N SER A 413 -1.68 -7.42 -35.52
CA SER A 413 -2.22 -6.08 -35.29
C SER A 413 -3.75 -6.00 -35.24
N LYS A 414 -4.46 -7.00 -35.79
CA LYS A 414 -5.93 -7.11 -35.71
C LYS A 414 -6.45 -7.90 -34.51
N ALA A 415 -5.57 -8.46 -33.68
CA ALA A 415 -5.99 -9.16 -32.47
C ALA A 415 -6.43 -8.12 -31.42
N ASP A 416 -7.67 -8.19 -30.94
CA ASP A 416 -8.26 -7.17 -30.06
C ASP A 416 -7.76 -7.26 -28.61
N ASP A 417 -7.20 -8.40 -28.23
CA ASP A 417 -6.62 -8.69 -26.92
C ASP A 417 -5.18 -8.19 -26.76
N LEU A 418 -4.53 -7.74 -27.85
CA LEU A 418 -3.17 -7.21 -27.82
C LEU A 418 -3.13 -5.69 -27.61
N ILE A 419 -2.24 -5.23 -26.73
CA ILE A 419 -1.93 -3.80 -26.59
C ILE A 419 -0.64 -3.43 -27.32
N SER A 420 0.32 -4.36 -27.41
CA SER A 420 1.63 -4.14 -28.03
C SER A 420 2.16 -5.41 -28.70
N ILE A 421 3.12 -5.22 -29.60
CA ILE A 421 3.89 -6.29 -30.24
C ILE A 421 5.37 -5.95 -30.08
N ARG A 422 6.15 -6.84 -29.48
CA ARG A 422 7.61 -6.69 -29.39
C ARG A 422 8.29 -7.48 -30.49
N PHE A 423 9.31 -6.89 -31.11
CA PHE A 423 10.10 -7.51 -32.16
C PHE A 423 11.52 -7.83 -31.68
N TYR A 424 12.01 -9.02 -32.03
CA TYR A 424 13.32 -9.51 -31.63
C TYR A 424 14.08 -10.07 -32.83
N ALA A 425 15.41 -9.93 -32.83
CA ALA A 425 16.26 -10.64 -33.78
C ALA A 425 16.18 -12.16 -33.57
N GLU A 426 16.11 -12.59 -32.30
CA GLU A 426 15.95 -13.98 -31.89
C GLU A 426 14.97 -14.07 -30.72
N ALA A 427 14.14 -15.11 -30.70
CA ALA A 427 13.13 -15.27 -29.66
C ALA A 427 13.79 -15.43 -28.28
N PRO A 428 13.39 -14.63 -27.28
CA PRO A 428 13.80 -14.85 -25.90
C PRO A 428 13.17 -16.14 -25.35
N THR A 429 13.86 -16.79 -24.42
CA THR A 429 13.40 -18.03 -23.78
C THR A 429 12.68 -17.79 -22.46
N GLU A 430 13.10 -16.77 -21.70
CA GLU A 430 12.59 -16.53 -20.34
C GLU A 430 12.19 -15.06 -20.14
N ASP A 431 13.00 -14.13 -20.65
CA ASP A 431 12.83 -12.70 -20.42
C ASP A 431 12.50 -11.94 -21.71
N PHE A 432 11.25 -11.49 -21.80
CA PHE A 432 10.73 -10.74 -22.93
C PHE A 432 11.04 -9.24 -22.88
N THR A 433 11.72 -8.75 -21.85
CA THR A 433 11.97 -7.32 -21.63
C THR A 433 13.40 -6.91 -21.94
N ALA A 434 14.36 -7.85 -21.89
CA ALA A 434 15.79 -7.55 -22.00
C ALA A 434 16.31 -7.23 -23.41
N THR A 435 15.76 -7.85 -24.47
CA THR A 435 16.32 -7.76 -25.84
C THR A 435 15.35 -7.35 -26.97
N PRO A 436 14.19 -6.70 -26.73
CA PRO A 436 13.37 -6.24 -27.84
C PRO A 436 14.11 -5.17 -28.64
N LEU A 437 13.98 -5.22 -29.97
CA LEU A 437 14.49 -4.21 -30.90
C LEU A 437 13.51 -3.05 -31.06
N ALA A 438 12.21 -3.38 -31.07
CA ALA A 438 11.12 -2.42 -31.21
C ALA A 438 9.86 -2.90 -30.49
N ILE A 439 9.04 -1.93 -30.09
CA ILE A 439 7.72 -2.11 -29.50
C ILE A 439 6.74 -1.42 -30.42
N TYR A 440 5.88 -2.18 -31.08
CA TYR A 440 4.87 -1.66 -31.99
C TYR A 440 3.51 -1.61 -31.29
N TYR A 441 2.86 -0.47 -31.35
CA TYR A 441 1.49 -0.28 -30.88
C TYR A 441 0.53 -0.32 -32.07
N PRO A 442 -0.25 -1.40 -32.24
CA PRO A 442 -1.22 -1.51 -33.36
C PRO A 442 -2.30 -0.43 -33.36
N ARG A 443 -2.52 0.19 -32.20
CA ARG A 443 -3.54 1.19 -31.89
C ARG A 443 -2.94 2.14 -30.86
N ALA A 444 -3.44 3.38 -30.82
CA ALA A 444 -3.06 4.33 -29.78
C ALA A 444 -3.23 3.70 -28.38
N PRO A 445 -2.14 3.55 -27.60
CA PRO A 445 -2.19 2.76 -26.38
C PRO A 445 -2.89 3.53 -25.26
N VAL A 446 -3.86 2.88 -24.63
CA VAL A 446 -4.35 3.30 -23.30
C VAL A 446 -3.34 2.86 -22.25
N VAL A 447 -2.93 1.58 -22.31
CA VAL A 447 -1.91 0.98 -21.44
C VAL A 447 -0.61 0.86 -22.23
N ARG A 448 0.51 1.25 -21.62
CA ARG A 448 1.83 1.16 -22.25
C ARG A 448 2.46 -0.20 -22.02
N ASP A 449 3.26 -0.65 -22.97
CA ASP A 449 4.11 -1.83 -22.84
C ASP A 449 5.11 -1.64 -21.68
N THR A 450 5.37 -2.68 -20.89
CA THR A 450 6.28 -2.61 -19.75
C THR A 450 7.65 -2.09 -20.14
N VAL A 451 8.20 -2.48 -21.30
CA VAL A 451 9.55 -2.06 -21.70
C VAL A 451 9.59 -0.55 -21.94
N ASP A 452 8.63 -0.02 -22.72
CA ASP A 452 8.47 1.43 -22.97
C ASP A 452 8.22 2.18 -21.65
N LEU A 453 7.33 1.65 -20.81
CA LEU A 453 6.98 2.24 -19.53
C LEU A 453 8.19 2.35 -18.59
N LEU A 454 8.95 1.26 -18.42
CA LEU A 454 10.08 1.25 -17.50
C LEU A 454 11.19 2.19 -17.92
N VAL A 455 11.45 2.34 -19.23
CA VAL A 455 12.38 3.34 -19.75
C VAL A 455 11.92 4.76 -19.39
N ARG A 456 10.64 5.07 -19.63
CA ARG A 456 10.05 6.38 -19.30
C ARG A 456 10.08 6.69 -17.81
N LEU A 457 9.73 5.72 -16.97
CA LEU A 457 9.78 5.87 -15.52
C LEU A 457 11.20 6.15 -15.02
N ARG A 458 12.22 5.46 -15.57
CA ARG A 458 13.62 5.72 -15.23
C ARG A 458 14.04 7.14 -15.60
N LEU A 459 13.74 7.56 -16.82
CA LEU A 459 14.03 8.93 -17.28
C LEU A 459 13.36 9.98 -16.39
N TRP A 460 12.09 9.77 -16.02
CA TRP A 460 11.38 10.67 -15.13
C TRP A 460 12.02 10.70 -13.72
N LEU A 461 12.35 9.55 -13.15
CA LEU A 461 13.00 9.47 -11.84
C LEU A 461 14.40 10.12 -11.84
N GLU A 462 15.14 10.04 -12.93
CA GLU A 462 16.44 10.70 -13.09
C GLU A 462 16.29 12.23 -13.22
N ALA A 463 15.22 12.70 -13.89
CA ALA A 463 15.00 14.12 -14.17
C ALA A 463 14.26 14.86 -13.05
N THR A 464 13.42 14.17 -12.28
CA THR A 464 12.57 14.79 -11.24
C THR A 464 13.40 15.36 -10.09
N THR A 465 13.01 16.54 -9.61
CA THR A 465 13.60 17.16 -8.42
C THR A 465 13.02 16.60 -7.11
N GLN A 466 11.98 15.76 -7.19
CA GLN A 466 11.34 15.16 -6.01
C GLN A 466 12.25 14.06 -5.42
N THR A 467 12.43 14.07 -4.10
CA THR A 467 13.21 13.05 -3.38
C THR A 467 12.33 12.10 -2.55
N MET A 468 11.25 12.62 -1.96
CA MET A 468 10.32 11.90 -1.10
C MET A 468 8.89 12.41 -1.26
N GLY A 469 7.94 11.49 -1.37
CA GLY A 469 6.49 11.71 -1.21
C GLY A 469 6.01 11.28 0.18
N ASN A 470 4.70 11.18 0.38
CA ASN A 470 4.14 10.71 1.66
C ASN A 470 4.40 9.21 1.89
N TRP A 471 4.49 8.42 0.81
CA TRP A 471 4.62 6.96 0.86
C TRP A 471 5.70 6.42 -0.08
N GLY A 472 6.11 7.18 -1.10
CA GLY A 472 7.16 6.81 -2.05
C GLY A 472 8.48 7.55 -1.83
N ARG A 473 9.62 6.85 -1.89
CA ARG A 473 10.96 7.47 -2.01
C ARG A 473 11.51 7.21 -3.42
N ARG A 474 12.08 8.24 -4.04
CA ARG A 474 12.62 8.15 -5.43
C ARG A 474 13.55 6.95 -5.60
N ASP A 475 14.51 6.78 -4.71
CA ASP A 475 15.53 5.75 -4.83
C ASP A 475 14.94 4.33 -4.62
N ALA A 476 13.90 4.20 -3.79
CA ALA A 476 13.19 2.93 -3.61
C ALA A 476 12.39 2.54 -4.85
N ILE A 477 11.75 3.51 -5.52
CA ILE A 477 11.06 3.28 -6.80
C ILE A 477 12.09 2.88 -7.86
N MET A 478 13.20 3.63 -7.96
CA MET A 478 14.27 3.35 -8.92
C MET A 478 14.83 1.94 -8.72
N ALA A 479 15.15 1.56 -7.49
CA ALA A 479 15.65 0.22 -7.18
C ALA A 479 14.65 -0.88 -7.58
N ARG A 480 13.35 -0.69 -7.31
CA ARG A 480 12.30 -1.64 -7.68
C ARG A 480 12.23 -1.83 -9.20
N ILE A 481 12.19 -0.75 -9.98
CA ILE A 481 12.02 -0.85 -11.44
C ILE A 481 13.32 -1.20 -12.17
N SER A 482 14.48 -0.97 -11.55
CA SER A 482 15.80 -1.31 -12.10
C SER A 482 16.16 -2.77 -11.91
N ALA A 483 15.45 -3.50 -11.03
CA ALA A 483 15.61 -4.94 -10.87
C ALA A 483 15.21 -5.71 -12.13
N MET A 484 14.34 -5.13 -12.98
CA MET A 484 13.95 -5.71 -14.26
C MET A 484 14.91 -5.24 -15.37
N PRO A 485 15.58 -6.14 -16.10
CA PRO A 485 16.37 -5.75 -17.27
C PRO A 485 15.44 -5.25 -18.38
N VAL A 486 15.73 -4.08 -18.93
CA VAL A 486 15.03 -3.58 -20.12
C VAL A 486 16.04 -3.06 -21.11
N ASN A 487 15.78 -3.27 -22.40
CA ASN A 487 16.56 -2.62 -23.44
C ASN A 487 16.15 -1.14 -23.56
N PRO A 488 17.00 -0.17 -23.18
CA PRO A 488 16.66 1.25 -23.30
C PRO A 488 16.62 1.73 -24.76
N ASP A 489 17.23 0.98 -25.68
CA ASP A 489 17.32 1.33 -27.10
C ASP A 489 16.13 0.79 -27.92
N ALA A 490 15.21 0.04 -27.29
CA ALA A 490 14.02 -0.46 -27.95
C ALA A 490 13.11 0.73 -28.35
N VAL A 491 12.88 0.88 -29.66
CA VAL A 491 12.08 2.00 -30.17
C VAL A 491 10.59 1.71 -30.02
N ALA A 492 9.86 2.63 -29.39
CA ALA A 492 8.39 2.63 -29.39
C ALA A 492 7.86 3.20 -30.71
N LEU A 493 7.06 2.41 -31.42
CA LEU A 493 6.53 2.68 -32.75
C LEU A 493 5.01 2.78 -32.70
N GLU A 494 4.46 3.81 -33.33
CA GLU A 494 3.03 3.94 -33.54
C GLU A 494 2.61 3.17 -34.80
N ALA A 495 1.30 3.07 -35.05
CA ALA A 495 0.75 2.24 -36.12
C ALA A 495 1.27 2.61 -37.53
N GLU A 496 1.66 3.87 -37.73
CA GLU A 496 2.14 4.38 -39.01
C GLU A 496 3.63 4.10 -39.26
N ASP A 497 4.38 3.64 -38.26
CA ASP A 497 5.85 3.50 -38.31
C ASP A 497 6.35 2.16 -38.86
N ILE A 498 5.52 1.46 -39.65
CA ILE A 498 5.79 0.10 -40.16
C ILE A 498 7.09 0.03 -40.99
N ALA A 499 7.47 1.13 -41.66
CA ALA A 499 8.72 1.19 -42.43
C ALA A 499 9.97 0.89 -41.56
N PHE A 500 9.93 1.21 -40.26
CA PHE A 500 11.01 0.87 -39.33
C PHE A 500 11.10 -0.65 -39.11
N LEU A 501 9.96 -1.32 -38.97
CA LEU A 501 9.91 -2.77 -38.82
C LEU A 501 10.44 -3.48 -40.07
N ASP A 502 10.09 -2.97 -41.26
CA ASP A 502 10.64 -3.48 -42.52
C ASP A 502 12.17 -3.35 -42.56
N ALA A 503 12.71 -2.19 -42.17
CA ALA A 503 14.15 -1.98 -42.10
C ALA A 503 14.85 -2.98 -41.15
N LEU A 504 14.25 -3.26 -39.99
CA LEU A 504 14.73 -4.29 -39.07
C LEU A 504 14.72 -5.69 -39.72
N LEU A 505 13.68 -6.04 -40.48
CA LEU A 505 13.64 -7.32 -41.20
C LEU A 505 14.73 -7.39 -42.28
N GLN A 506 14.98 -6.29 -42.98
CA GLN A 506 16.06 -6.22 -43.98
C GLN A 506 17.44 -6.39 -43.35
N GLU A 507 17.65 -5.83 -42.16
CA GLU A 507 18.92 -5.89 -41.43
C GLU A 507 19.19 -7.29 -40.86
N HIS A 508 18.20 -7.88 -40.18
CA HIS A 508 18.38 -9.14 -39.45
C HIS A 508 18.05 -10.39 -40.27
N GLY A 509 17.31 -10.25 -41.38
CA GLY A 509 16.86 -11.35 -42.24
C GLY A 509 15.73 -12.22 -41.64
N LYS A 510 15.52 -12.12 -40.33
CA LYS A 510 14.42 -12.71 -39.58
C LYS A 510 14.01 -11.77 -38.44
N LEU A 511 12.74 -11.79 -38.06
CA LEU A 511 12.24 -11.12 -36.86
C LEU A 511 11.20 -11.99 -36.15
N ASP A 512 11.40 -12.23 -34.86
CA ASP A 512 10.40 -12.87 -34.02
C ASP A 512 9.49 -11.78 -33.44
N ALA A 513 8.18 -11.89 -33.68
CA ALA A 513 7.19 -10.94 -33.19
C ALA A 513 6.29 -11.61 -32.15
N ILE A 514 6.22 -11.00 -30.97
CA ILE A 514 5.44 -11.52 -29.84
C ILE A 514 4.43 -10.45 -29.41
N GLY A 515 3.15 -10.84 -29.38
CA GLY A 515 2.05 -9.96 -28.96
C GLY A 515 1.78 -10.06 -27.46
N PHE A 516 1.59 -8.91 -26.80
CA PHE A 516 1.34 -8.80 -25.36
C PHE A 516 -0.02 -8.15 -25.07
N ASP A 517 -0.71 -8.67 -24.05
CA ASP A 517 -1.99 -8.13 -23.58
C ASP A 517 -1.82 -7.04 -22.51
N THR A 518 -2.93 -6.57 -21.93
CA THR A 518 -2.97 -5.56 -20.87
C THR A 518 -2.15 -5.93 -19.64
N LEU A 519 -2.04 -7.22 -19.29
CA LEU A 519 -1.24 -7.73 -18.17
C LEU A 519 0.19 -8.10 -18.59
N GLN A 520 0.55 -7.76 -19.82
CA GLN A 520 1.85 -8.00 -20.42
C GLN A 520 2.19 -9.49 -20.52
N VAL A 521 1.16 -10.33 -20.60
CA VAL A 521 1.30 -11.77 -20.83
C VAL A 521 1.47 -11.98 -22.34
N PRO A 522 2.48 -12.76 -22.77
CA PRO A 522 2.67 -13.03 -24.19
C PRO A 522 1.57 -13.98 -24.70
N ARG A 523 0.84 -13.58 -25.76
CA ARG A 523 -0.34 -14.31 -26.28
C ARG A 523 -0.11 -14.95 -27.63
N TYR A 524 0.68 -14.34 -28.50
CA TYR A 524 0.91 -14.83 -29.86
C TYR A 524 2.37 -14.70 -30.24
N ARG A 525 2.85 -15.62 -31.07
CA ARG A 525 4.19 -15.57 -31.65
C ARG A 525 4.15 -15.82 -33.15
N LEU A 526 4.79 -14.96 -33.93
CA LEU A 526 4.93 -15.07 -35.38
C LEU A 526 6.37 -14.80 -35.77
N LEU A 527 6.98 -15.73 -36.51
CA LEU A 527 8.31 -15.52 -37.07
C LEU A 527 8.18 -14.98 -38.49
N TYR A 528 8.75 -13.82 -38.74
CA TYR A 528 8.96 -13.29 -40.08
C TYR A 528 10.34 -13.73 -40.57
N GLU A 529 10.39 -14.38 -41.74
CA GLU A 529 11.65 -14.78 -42.38
C GLU A 529 11.69 -14.22 -43.79
N ARG A 530 12.83 -13.63 -44.14
CA ARG A 530 13.09 -13.23 -45.51
C ARG A 530 13.36 -14.48 -46.34
N PRO A 531 12.66 -14.69 -47.47
CA PRO A 531 12.81 -15.87 -48.32
C PRO A 531 14.17 -15.98 -49.02
#